data_AF-A0A7S4KSL6-F1
#
_entry.id   AF-A0A7S4KSL6-F1
#
_cell.length_a   1.000
_cell.length_b   1.000
_cell.length_c   1.000
_cell.angle_alpha   90.00
_cell.angle_beta   90.00
_cell.angle_gamma   90.00
#
_symmetry.space_group_name_H-M   'P 1'
#
loop_
_entity.id
_entity.type
_entity.pdbx_description
1 polymer ?
#
loop_
_entity_poly.entity_id
_entity_poly.type
_entity_poly.pdbx_seq_one_letter_code
_entity_poly.pdbx_strand_id
1 'polypeptide(L)'
;MASQRMKAHKYDGRVVDVHHKNLRKMGYRDLQHWLENENHVYVGRDMTKHIPGAKGSIYGNPFTQKDGTLQERIEKYENHLTSSPHLMSSLPELKGKVLGCWCHPNSCHAHIIAKHVDLLPEVSGEKEKEKEEKEEK
;
A
#
# COMPACT_ATOMS: atom_id res chain seq x y z
N MET A 1 -13.54 -5.20 28.69
CA MET A 1 -14.01 -4.80 27.34
C MET A 1 -13.48 -5.82 26.36
N ALA A 2 -14.38 -6.45 25.60
CA ALA A 2 -14.12 -7.70 24.87
C ALA A 2 -13.00 -7.55 23.82
N SER A 3 -11.90 -8.28 24.05
CA SER A 3 -10.88 -8.54 23.03
C SER A 3 -11.52 -9.39 21.94
N GLN A 4 -11.97 -8.73 20.88
CA GLN A 4 -12.52 -9.44 19.73
C GLN A 4 -11.34 -10.02 18.94
N ARG A 5 -11.00 -11.25 19.30
CA ARG A 5 -10.06 -12.13 18.59
C ARG A 5 -10.60 -12.34 17.17
N MET A 6 -10.23 -11.45 16.25
CA MET A 6 -10.67 -11.51 14.87
C MET A 6 -10.12 -12.80 14.24
N LYS A 7 -11.05 -13.61 13.73
CA LYS A 7 -10.74 -14.87 13.06
C LYS A 7 -9.77 -14.59 11.92
N ALA A 8 -8.63 -15.28 11.92
CA ALA A 8 -7.70 -15.33 10.81
C ALA A 8 -8.40 -15.95 9.59
N HIS A 9 -9.16 -15.13 8.87
CA HIS A 9 -9.62 -15.48 7.54
C HIS A 9 -8.39 -15.45 6.63
N LYS A 10 -8.26 -16.48 5.78
CA LYS A 10 -7.20 -16.62 4.79
C LYS A 10 -7.08 -15.34 3.94
N TYR A 11 -6.13 -14.49 4.29
CA TYR A 11 -5.64 -13.38 3.46
C TYR A 11 -4.19 -13.70 3.12
N ASP A 12 -3.77 -13.37 1.92
CA ASP A 12 -2.35 -13.39 1.56
C ASP A 12 -1.66 -12.27 2.36
N GLY A 13 -1.32 -12.60 3.62
CA GLY A 13 -0.56 -11.83 4.59
C GLY A 13 -1.18 -10.53 5.09
N ARG A 14 -1.38 -9.53 4.22
CA ARG A 14 -1.70 -8.14 4.59
C ARG A 14 -2.44 -7.33 3.52
N VAL A 15 -2.71 -7.89 2.33
CA VAL A 15 -3.36 -7.14 1.24
C VAL A 15 -4.84 -7.47 1.15
N VAL A 16 -5.69 -6.43 1.09
CA VAL A 16 -7.16 -6.55 1.01
C VAL A 16 -7.68 -5.92 -0.27
N ASP A 17 -8.58 -6.64 -0.95
CA ASP A 17 -9.42 -6.06 -1.99
C ASP A 17 -10.48 -5.13 -1.37
N VAL A 18 -10.36 -3.84 -1.68
CA VAL A 18 -11.26 -2.80 -1.17
C VAL A 18 -12.49 -2.57 -2.05
N HIS A 19 -12.79 -3.45 -3.01
CA HIS A 19 -14.08 -3.41 -3.69
C HIS A 19 -15.23 -3.54 -2.69
N HIS A 20 -16.26 -2.72 -2.87
CA HIS A 20 -17.45 -2.68 -2.00
C HIS A 20 -18.08 -4.06 -1.77
N LYS A 21 -18.11 -4.92 -2.80
CA LYS A 21 -18.60 -6.31 -2.68
C LYS A 21 -17.77 -7.15 -1.71
N ASN A 22 -16.46 -6.96 -1.68
CA ASN A 22 -15.55 -7.68 -0.80
C ASN A 22 -15.60 -7.10 0.62
N LEU A 23 -15.56 -5.77 0.75
CA LEU A 23 -15.69 -5.07 2.03
C LEU A 23 -16.99 -5.46 2.77
N ARG A 24 -18.13 -5.55 2.06
CA ARG A 24 -19.40 -6.01 2.63
C ARG A 24 -19.38 -7.45 3.13
N LYS A 25 -18.65 -8.34 2.45
CA LYS A 25 -18.47 -9.73 2.93
C LYS A 25 -17.65 -9.77 4.22
N MET A 26 -16.77 -8.79 4.42
CA MET A 26 -15.96 -8.61 5.62
C MET A 26 -16.68 -7.86 6.75
N GLY A 27 -17.93 -7.41 6.52
CA GLY A 27 -18.72 -6.65 7.50
C GLY A 27 -18.54 -5.14 7.44
N TYR A 28 -17.74 -4.63 6.51
CA TYR A 28 -17.58 -3.18 6.29
C TYR A 28 -18.66 -2.67 5.35
N ARG A 29 -19.11 -1.43 5.56
CA ARG A 29 -20.14 -0.80 4.72
C ARG A 29 -19.55 -0.40 3.37
N ASP A 30 -18.38 0.20 3.42
CA ASP A 30 -17.70 0.83 2.29
C ASP A 30 -16.24 1.11 2.67
N LEU A 31 -15.48 1.72 1.75
CA LEU A 31 -14.06 2.03 1.96
C LEU A 31 -13.83 2.98 3.15
N GLN A 32 -14.73 3.95 3.37
CA GLN A 32 -14.58 4.89 4.47
C GLN A 32 -14.74 4.17 5.81
N HIS A 33 -15.76 3.31 5.95
CA HIS A 33 -15.92 2.46 7.15
C HIS A 33 -14.71 1.52 7.33
N TRP A 34 -14.13 1.00 6.24
CA TRP A 34 -12.91 0.19 6.34
C TRP A 34 -11.71 1.00 6.84
N LEU A 35 -11.57 2.26 6.41
CA LEU A 35 -10.51 3.19 6.81
C LEU A 35 -10.68 3.82 8.20
N GLU A 36 -11.81 3.58 8.88
CA GLU A 36 -11.97 3.96 10.30
C GLU A 36 -11.01 3.17 11.21
N ASN A 37 -10.49 2.03 10.75
CA ASN A 37 -9.48 1.26 11.46
C ASN A 37 -8.09 1.86 11.22
N GLU A 38 -7.38 2.23 12.30
CA GLU A 38 -6.03 2.79 12.26
C GLU A 38 -4.99 1.88 11.61
N ASN A 39 -5.22 0.57 11.60
CA ASN A 39 -4.33 -0.41 10.99
C ASN A 39 -4.57 -0.57 9.48
N HIS A 40 -5.60 0.04 8.93
CA HIS A 40 -5.96 -0.08 7.52
C HIS A 40 -5.44 1.11 6.72
N VAL A 41 -4.68 0.84 5.67
CA VAL A 41 -4.10 1.87 4.80
C VAL A 41 -4.49 1.61 3.36
N TYR A 42 -5.15 2.57 2.74
CA TYR A 42 -5.40 2.54 1.31
C TYR A 42 -4.14 2.99 0.56
N VAL A 43 -3.54 2.09 -0.24
CA VAL A 43 -2.30 2.35 -0.99
C VAL A 43 -2.54 2.59 -2.48
N GLY A 44 -3.80 2.79 -2.88
CA GLY A 44 -4.17 2.99 -4.28
C GLY A 44 -3.97 4.43 -4.77
N ARG A 45 -4.38 4.65 -6.02
CA ARG A 45 -4.44 5.98 -6.64
C ARG A 45 -5.58 6.80 -6.05
N ASP A 46 -5.47 8.12 -6.17
CA ASP A 46 -6.54 9.03 -5.75
C ASP A 46 -7.79 8.80 -6.60
N MET A 47 -8.86 8.38 -5.93
CA MET A 47 -10.17 8.19 -6.50
C MET A 47 -11.25 8.90 -5.67
N THR A 48 -10.86 9.90 -4.86
CA THR A 48 -11.79 10.69 -4.04
C THR A 48 -12.97 11.27 -4.82
N LYS A 49 -12.78 11.55 -6.12
CA LYS A 49 -13.83 12.00 -7.03
C LYS A 49 -14.95 10.97 -7.25
N HIS A 50 -14.69 9.69 -7.04
CA HIS A 50 -15.61 8.59 -7.30
C HIS A 50 -15.98 7.80 -6.05
N ILE A 51 -15.04 7.68 -5.11
CA ILE A 51 -15.18 6.85 -3.92
C ILE A 51 -14.76 7.69 -2.70
N PRO A 52 -15.70 8.01 -1.80
CA PRO A 52 -15.38 8.64 -0.52
C PRO A 52 -14.32 7.83 0.25
N GLY A 53 -13.30 8.51 0.76
CA GLY A 53 -12.19 7.88 1.50
C GLY A 53 -11.04 7.34 0.63
N ALA A 54 -11.18 7.22 -0.69
CA ALA A 54 -10.12 6.75 -1.59
C ALA A 54 -9.03 7.81 -1.86
N LYS A 55 -8.47 8.41 -0.80
CA LYS A 55 -7.40 9.40 -0.89
C LYS A 55 -6.13 8.73 -1.41
N GLY A 56 -5.57 9.26 -2.49
CA GLY A 56 -4.35 8.70 -3.07
C GLY A 56 -3.21 8.68 -2.06
N SER A 57 -2.48 7.56 -2.01
CA SER A 57 -1.27 7.44 -1.21
C SER A 57 -0.03 7.77 -2.04
N ILE A 58 1.07 8.10 -1.36
CA ILE A 58 2.40 8.21 -2.00
C ILE A 58 2.84 6.90 -2.67
N TYR A 59 2.28 5.77 -2.25
CA TYR A 59 2.57 4.45 -2.78
C TYR A 59 1.71 4.06 -3.99
N GLY A 60 0.83 4.95 -4.46
CA GLY A 60 -0.01 4.68 -5.63
C GLY A 60 0.84 4.40 -6.87
N ASN A 61 0.55 3.32 -7.59
CA ASN A 61 1.29 2.97 -8.80
C ASN A 61 1.12 4.07 -9.89
N PRO A 62 2.21 4.74 -10.33
CA PRO A 62 2.14 5.73 -11.39
C PRO A 62 1.93 5.11 -12.79
N PHE A 63 2.31 3.83 -12.97
CA PHE A 63 2.21 3.13 -14.24
C PHE A 63 0.77 2.69 -14.53
N THR A 64 0.27 3.06 -15.70
CA THR A 64 -1.09 2.81 -16.18
C THR A 64 -1.11 1.72 -17.27
N GLN A 65 -2.30 1.36 -17.76
CA GLN A 65 -2.44 0.36 -18.83
C GLN A 65 -1.70 0.74 -20.14
N LYS A 66 -1.33 2.02 -20.31
CA LYS A 66 -0.54 2.48 -21.45
C LYS A 66 0.93 2.09 -21.35
N ASP A 67 1.39 1.72 -20.16
CA ASP A 67 2.80 1.47 -19.85
C ASP A 67 3.21 -0.01 -20.02
N GLY A 68 2.33 -0.84 -20.59
CA GLY A 68 2.58 -2.26 -20.88
C GLY A 68 1.57 -3.21 -20.24
N THR A 69 1.91 -4.50 -20.27
CA THR A 69 1.14 -5.58 -19.64
C THR A 69 1.09 -5.42 -18.12
N LEU A 70 0.19 -6.17 -17.46
CA LEU A 70 0.08 -6.16 -16.00
C LEU A 70 1.42 -6.51 -15.33
N GLN A 71 2.13 -7.50 -15.86
CA GLN A 71 3.40 -7.95 -15.32
C GLN A 71 4.48 -6.87 -15.47
N GLU A 72 4.66 -6.30 -16.67
CA GLU A 72 5.63 -5.23 -16.91
C GLU A 72 5.39 -4.03 -16.01
N ARG A 73 4.12 -3.66 -15.77
CA ARG A 73 3.77 -2.54 -14.89
C ARG A 73 4.09 -2.81 -13.43
N ILE A 74 4.06 -4.07 -13.00
CA ILE A 74 4.42 -4.47 -11.63
C ILE A 74 5.92 -4.49 -11.47
N GLU A 75 6.65 -5.02 -12.45
CA GLU A 75 8.12 -5.00 -12.47
C GLU A 75 8.64 -3.56 -12.49
N LYS A 76 8.07 -2.69 -13.34
CA LYS A 76 8.37 -1.25 -13.33
C LYS A 76 8.07 -0.60 -11.98
N TYR A 77 6.97 -1.00 -11.33
CA TYR A 77 6.63 -0.49 -10.01
C TYR A 77 7.62 -0.95 -8.93
N GLU A 78 8.04 -2.22 -8.92
CA GLU A 78 9.05 -2.73 -7.99
C GLU A 78 10.39 -2.01 -8.17
N ASN A 79 10.80 -1.76 -9.41
CA ASN A 79 11.98 -0.96 -9.71
C ASN A 79 11.83 0.50 -9.23
N HIS A 80 10.67 1.13 -9.48
CA HIS A 80 10.40 2.49 -9.01
C HIS A 80 10.41 2.59 -7.48
N LEU A 81 9.84 1.61 -6.79
CA LEU A 81 9.81 1.54 -5.34
C LEU A 81 11.22 1.45 -4.77
N THR A 82 12.03 0.50 -5.26
CA THR A 82 13.41 0.28 -4.77
C THR A 82 14.38 1.39 -5.15
N SER A 83 14.15 2.05 -6.30
CA SER A 83 14.97 3.18 -6.75
C SER A 83 14.61 4.50 -6.07
N SER A 84 13.55 4.54 -5.25
CA SER A 84 13.08 5.74 -4.56
C SER A 84 13.38 5.67 -3.06
N PRO A 85 14.45 6.33 -2.58
CA PRO A 85 14.82 6.34 -1.17
C PRO A 85 13.69 6.88 -0.28
N HIS A 86 12.92 7.85 -0.78
CA HIS A 86 11.80 8.43 -0.04
C HIS A 86 10.67 7.42 0.19
N LEU A 87 10.30 6.64 -0.82
CA LEU A 87 9.28 5.59 -0.67
C LEU A 87 9.79 4.47 0.24
N MET A 88 11.02 4.00 0.02
CA MET A 88 11.66 2.96 0.85
C MET A 88 11.75 3.37 2.33
N SER A 89 12.09 4.62 2.61
CA SER A 89 12.17 5.14 3.99
C SER A 89 10.80 5.27 4.67
N SER A 90 9.72 5.34 3.88
CA SER A 90 8.35 5.43 4.41
C SER A 90 7.75 4.04 4.65
N LEU A 91 8.24 2.99 3.98
CA LEU A 91 7.76 1.60 4.15
C LEU A 91 7.68 1.08 5.60
N PRO A 92 8.61 1.39 6.53
CA PRO A 92 8.49 0.98 7.92
C PRO A 92 7.16 1.39 8.58
N GLU A 93 6.55 2.51 8.14
CA GLU A 93 5.26 2.98 8.67
C GLU A 93 4.10 2.03 8.34
N LEU A 94 4.27 1.17 7.33
CA LEU A 94 3.28 0.18 6.89
C LEU A 94 3.46 -1.18 7.57
N LYS A 95 4.50 -1.35 8.40
CA LYS A 95 4.75 -2.60 9.11
C LYS A 95 3.59 -2.92 10.06
N GLY A 96 3.05 -4.12 9.93
CA GLY A 96 1.88 -4.57 10.71
C GLY A 96 0.53 -3.98 10.25
N LYS A 97 0.51 -3.11 9.24
CA LYS A 97 -0.73 -2.54 8.68
C LYS A 97 -1.30 -3.42 7.56
N VAL A 98 -2.60 -3.28 7.34
CA VAL A 98 -3.34 -3.93 6.25
C VAL A 98 -3.43 -2.97 5.07
N LEU A 99 -2.96 -3.40 3.91
CA LEU A 99 -2.89 -2.60 2.70
C LEU A 99 -4.10 -2.85 1.81
N GLY A 100 -4.89 -1.81 1.58
CA GLY A 100 -6.07 -1.86 0.73
C GLY A 100 -5.77 -1.45 -0.71
N CYS A 101 -6.14 -2.29 -1.68
CA CYS A 101 -6.02 -1.96 -3.10
C CYS A 101 -7.15 -2.55 -3.94
N TRP A 102 -7.55 -1.84 -4.99
CA TRP A 102 -8.57 -2.28 -5.94
C TRP A 102 -8.05 -3.29 -6.97
N CYS A 103 -6.75 -3.47 -7.10
CA CYS A 103 -6.18 -4.38 -8.10
C CYS A 103 -6.20 -5.85 -7.65
N HIS A 104 -6.30 -6.12 -6.34
CA HIS A 104 -6.46 -7.48 -5.81
C HIS A 104 -7.81 -8.07 -6.29
N PRO A 105 -7.90 -9.36 -6.64
CA PRO A 105 -6.94 -10.45 -6.44
C PRO A 105 -5.87 -10.63 -7.52
N ASN A 106 -5.84 -9.79 -8.55
CA ASN A 106 -4.78 -9.87 -9.56
C ASN A 106 -3.44 -9.41 -8.99
N SER A 107 -2.36 -9.69 -9.72
CA SER A 107 -1.04 -9.14 -9.43
C SER A 107 -1.16 -7.62 -9.22
N CYS A 108 -0.74 -7.14 -8.05
CA CYS A 108 -1.04 -5.81 -7.56
C CYS A 108 0.16 -5.23 -6.85
N HIS A 109 0.36 -3.92 -7.01
CA HIS A 109 1.48 -3.19 -6.41
C HIS A 109 1.50 -3.27 -4.88
N ALA A 110 0.33 -3.41 -4.23
CA ALA A 110 0.23 -3.58 -2.80
C ALA A 110 0.94 -4.85 -2.29
N HIS A 111 1.00 -5.92 -3.09
CA HIS A 111 1.76 -7.13 -2.72
C HIS A 111 3.27 -6.87 -2.77
N ILE A 112 3.74 -6.07 -3.73
CA ILE A 112 5.16 -5.66 -3.80
C ILE A 112 5.52 -4.82 -2.57
N ILE A 113 4.70 -3.85 -2.21
CA ILE A 113 4.89 -3.07 -0.98
C ILE A 113 4.96 -3.99 0.24
N ALA A 114 3.97 -4.88 0.41
CA ALA A 114 3.92 -5.80 1.54
C ALA A 114 5.18 -6.68 1.63
N LYS A 115 5.63 -7.23 0.50
CA LYS A 115 6.87 -8.01 0.38
C LYS A 115 8.07 -7.21 0.88
N HIS A 116 8.26 -5.96 0.44
CA HIS A 116 9.39 -5.15 0.89
C HIS A 116 9.27 -4.78 2.38
N VAL A 117 8.08 -4.42 2.86
CA VAL A 117 7.83 -4.11 4.27
C VAL A 117 8.19 -5.28 5.19
N ASP A 118 7.87 -6.51 4.78
CA ASP A 118 8.19 -7.72 5.54
C ASP A 118 9.66 -8.13 5.51
N LEU A 119 10.39 -7.75 4.46
CA LEU A 119 11.82 -8.01 4.33
C LEU A 119 12.70 -6.98 5.04
N LEU A 120 12.13 -5.84 5.46
CA LEU A 120 12.90 -4.84 6.20
C LEU A 120 13.31 -5.40 7.58
N PRO A 121 14.61 -5.40 7.91
CA PRO A 121 15.06 -5.73 9.25
C PRO A 121 14.43 -4.75 10.25
N GLU A 122 14.25 -5.17 11.50
CA GLU A 122 13.79 -4.28 12.57
C GLU A 122 14.88 -3.23 12.82
N VAL A 123 14.84 -2.13 12.06
CA VAL A 123 15.78 -1.04 12.23
C VAL A 123 15.41 -0.26 13.50
N SER A 124 15.98 -0.69 14.64
CA SER A 124 16.24 0.21 15.76
C SER A 124 17.08 1.37 15.20
N GLY A 125 16.45 2.54 15.07
CA GLY A 125 16.82 3.54 14.09
C GLY A 125 18.25 4.06 14.18
N GLU A 126 18.86 4.25 13.00
CA GLU A 126 19.98 5.15 12.79
C GLU A 126 19.74 5.92 11.48
N LYS A 127 20.00 7.23 11.56
CA LYS A 127 19.78 8.26 10.53
C LYS A 127 20.84 8.11 9.44
N GLU A 128 20.51 8.39 8.17
CA GLU A 128 21.47 9.01 7.25
C GLU A 128 20.81 10.12 6.41
N LYS A 129 21.29 11.34 6.67
CA LYS A 129 21.14 12.52 5.82
C LYS A 129 22.24 12.45 4.77
N GLU A 130 21.90 12.49 3.49
CA GLU A 130 22.76 13.03 2.43
C GLU A 130 21.81 13.69 1.41
N LYS A 131 21.68 15.02 1.41
CA LYS A 131 22.54 15.99 0.72
C LYS A 131 22.67 15.68 -0.77
N GLU A 132 21.93 16.44 -1.59
CA GLU A 132 22.44 16.84 -2.90
C GLU A 132 22.29 18.35 -3.01
N GLU A 133 23.44 19.00 -2.83
CA GLU A 133 23.72 20.41 -3.00
C GLU A 133 24.38 20.52 -4.39
N LYS A 134 24.04 21.60 -5.11
CA LYS A 134 24.69 22.17 -6.32
C LYS A 134 24.15 21.77 -7.68
N GLU A 135 23.61 22.78 -8.39
CA GLU A 135 24.33 23.26 -9.56
C GLU A 135 24.40 24.79 -9.54
N GLU A 136 25.62 25.28 -9.73
CA GLU A 136 26.10 26.65 -9.56
C GLU A 136 25.65 27.58 -10.71
N LYS A 137 25.58 28.86 -10.36
CA LYS A 137 25.60 30.00 -11.28
C LYS A 137 26.97 30.18 -11.91
#